data_AF-A0A8X6LW45-F1
#
_entry.id   AF-A0A8X6LW45-F1
#
_cell.length_a   1.000
_cell.length_b   1.000
_cell.length_c   1.000
_cell.angle_alpha   90.00
_cell.angle_beta   90.00
_cell.angle_gamma   90.00
#
_symmetry.space_group_name_H-M   'P 1'
#
loop_
_entity.id
_entity.type
_entity.pdbx_description
1 polymer ?
#
loop_
_entity_poly.entity_id
_entity_poly.type
_entity_poly.pdbx_seq_one_letter_code
_entity_poly.pdbx_strand_id
1 'polypeptide(L)'
;MNKLQKETLSSVFTFCRWGSRLPPEVGEASSFVEGLGPGQLVGRQALASPYLGEVQLGICEKRNCLEVEVIRARGLLPKANSKVLPTPYIKVYLLDGRRCIAKRKTVLARRTLDPLYQQVLTFTEDFRHCCMQVTVWGNYSSMERKVFMGVVQILLDDIDLVKGVIDWYRLFHHSSLINSLTRNDRSSFLSLDSFG
;
A
#
# COMPACT_ATOMS: atom_id res chain seq x y z
N MET A 1 -16.65 61.25 26.58
CA MET A 1 -17.24 59.89 26.63
C MET A 1 -16.15 58.89 27.03
N ASN A 2 -16.17 58.50 28.31
CA ASN A 2 -15.77 57.23 28.93
C ASN A 2 -14.29 56.78 28.78
N LYS A 3 -13.40 57.10 29.74
CA LYS A 3 -13.01 56.34 30.98
C LYS A 3 -11.86 55.32 30.79
N LEU A 4 -10.65 55.81 31.12
CA LEU A 4 -9.49 55.21 31.82
C LEU A 4 -9.46 53.71 32.24
N GLN A 5 -8.24 53.13 32.04
CA GLN A 5 -7.37 52.38 32.98
C GLN A 5 -7.47 50.85 33.20
N LYS A 6 -6.31 50.17 33.01
CA LYS A 6 -5.50 49.32 33.97
C LYS A 6 -4.78 48.20 33.19
N GLU A 7 -3.45 48.23 33.05
CA GLU A 7 -2.38 47.80 33.98
C GLU A 7 -2.19 46.27 34.14
N THR A 8 -1.02 45.83 33.65
CA THR A 8 -0.02 44.85 34.13
C THR A 8 -0.41 43.81 35.19
N LEU A 9 -0.14 42.53 34.91
CA LEU A 9 0.53 41.61 35.84
C LEU A 9 1.32 40.50 35.10
N SER A 10 2.48 40.22 35.65
CA SER A 10 3.55 39.30 35.22
C SER A 10 3.38 37.87 35.74
N SER A 11 3.95 36.90 35.00
CA SER A 11 4.59 35.66 35.50
C SER A 11 3.62 34.60 36.11
N VAL A 12 3.76 33.28 35.97
CA VAL A 12 4.97 32.45 36.09
C VAL A 12 4.74 31.02 35.54
N PHE A 13 5.85 30.36 35.18
CA PHE A 13 6.11 28.91 35.13
C PHE A 13 5.54 28.04 33.99
N THR A 14 6.33 27.89 32.92
CA THR A 14 6.56 26.56 32.32
C THR A 14 8.07 26.33 32.24
N PHE A 15 8.59 25.55 33.18
CA PHE A 15 9.92 24.95 33.06
C PHE A 15 9.85 23.55 33.66
N CYS A 16 9.74 22.55 32.79
CA CYS A 16 10.18 21.19 33.10
C CYS A 16 11.30 20.86 32.12
N ARG A 17 12.53 21.08 32.59
CA ARG A 17 13.75 20.56 32.00
C ARG A 17 14.07 19.25 32.74
N TRP A 18 13.86 18.12 32.07
CA TRP A 18 14.54 16.85 32.31
C TRP A 18 15.16 16.51 30.96
N GLY A 19 16.42 16.12 30.78
CA GLY A 19 17.35 15.42 31.64
C GLY A 19 18.12 14.47 30.72
N SER A 20 19.43 14.37 30.91
CA SER A 20 20.40 13.81 29.99
C SER A 20 20.29 12.30 29.70
N ARG A 21 20.71 11.93 28.48
CA ARG A 21 21.42 10.70 28.03
C ARG A 21 20.71 9.34 28.16
N LEU A 22 20.56 8.67 27.02
CA LEU A 22 21.14 7.35 26.71
C LEU A 22 21.46 7.27 25.19
N PRO A 23 22.51 6.56 24.74
CA PRO A 23 22.76 6.32 23.33
C PRO A 23 21.77 5.26 22.80
N PRO A 24 21.31 5.33 21.54
CA PRO A 24 20.56 4.22 20.99
C PRO A 24 21.52 3.02 20.82
N GLU A 25 21.25 1.98 21.60
CA GLU A 25 21.81 0.65 21.43
C GLU A 25 21.45 0.09 20.05
N VAL A 26 22.38 -0.68 19.52
CA VAL A 26 22.36 -1.39 18.25
C VAL A 26 21.11 -2.28 18.16
N GLY A 27 20.24 -2.04 17.17
CA GLY A 27 19.11 -2.93 16.90
C GLY A 27 18.06 -2.50 15.88
N GLU A 28 18.09 -1.28 15.33
CA GLU A 28 17.04 -0.79 14.44
C GLU A 28 17.38 -0.91 12.96
N ALA A 29 17.37 -2.14 12.45
CA ALA A 29 17.15 -2.38 11.02
C ALA A 29 15.66 -2.60 10.68
N SER A 30 14.76 -2.58 11.68
CA SER A 30 13.33 -2.91 11.55
C SER A 30 12.40 -1.69 11.40
N SER A 31 12.90 -0.45 11.51
CA SER A 31 12.07 0.77 11.49
C SER A 31 11.96 1.46 10.12
N PHE A 32 12.58 0.92 9.06
CA PHE A 32 12.63 1.59 7.76
C PHE A 32 11.37 1.47 6.89
N VAL A 33 10.29 0.84 7.37
CA VAL A 33 9.08 0.57 6.58
C VAL A 33 7.80 0.83 7.40
N GLU A 34 7.68 2.02 7.98
CA GLU A 34 6.47 2.39 8.71
C GLU A 34 5.29 2.60 7.73
N GLY A 35 4.30 1.71 7.84
CA GLY A 35 2.98 1.84 7.19
C GLY A 35 2.82 1.21 5.80
N LEU A 36 3.58 0.16 5.47
CA LEU A 36 3.18 -0.76 4.41
C LEU A 36 2.23 -1.84 4.96
N GLY A 37 1.35 -2.35 4.11
CA GLY A 37 0.43 -3.42 4.48
C GLY A 37 1.14 -4.79 4.62
N PRO A 38 0.52 -5.76 5.31
CA PRO A 38 1.10 -7.10 5.50
C PRO A 38 1.43 -7.80 4.18
N GLY A 39 2.66 -8.33 4.08
CA GLY A 39 3.18 -8.99 2.86
C GLY A 39 3.45 -8.05 1.68
N GLN A 40 3.34 -6.74 1.85
CA GLN A 40 3.53 -5.79 0.76
C GLN A 40 5.01 -5.72 0.30
N LEU A 41 5.22 -5.94 -1.00
CA LEU A 41 6.53 -5.90 -1.65
C LEU A 41 6.82 -4.51 -2.23
N VAL A 42 7.91 -3.88 -1.80
CA VAL A 42 8.34 -2.55 -2.25
C VAL A 42 9.86 -2.52 -2.38
N GLY A 43 10.39 -2.09 -3.53
CA GLY A 43 11.83 -1.94 -3.70
C GLY A 43 12.41 -0.85 -2.79
N ARG A 44 13.68 -0.97 -2.37
CA ARG A 44 14.31 0.02 -1.46
C ARG A 44 14.18 1.47 -1.96
N GLN A 45 14.31 1.69 -3.26
CA GLN A 45 14.19 3.02 -3.87
C GLN A 45 12.77 3.60 -3.80
N ALA A 46 11.76 2.73 -3.69
CA ALA A 46 10.37 3.15 -3.63
C ALA A 46 9.94 3.63 -2.24
N LEU A 47 10.69 3.31 -1.17
CA LEU A 47 10.47 3.86 0.17
C LEU A 47 10.64 5.39 0.22
N ALA A 48 11.46 5.94 -0.68
CA ALA A 48 11.64 7.39 -0.84
C ALA A 48 10.69 8.02 -1.88
N SER A 49 9.90 7.21 -2.59
CA SER A 49 9.00 7.70 -3.64
C SER A 49 7.61 8.00 -3.08
N PRO A 50 6.92 9.05 -3.57
CA PRO A 50 5.53 9.29 -3.19
C PRO A 50 4.65 8.12 -3.67
N TYR A 51 3.74 7.69 -2.80
CA TYR A 51 2.71 6.72 -3.17
C TYR A 51 1.58 7.41 -3.95
N LEU A 52 0.87 6.66 -4.78
CA LEU A 52 -0.15 7.12 -5.74
C LEU A 52 -1.59 7.00 -5.20
N GLY A 53 -1.70 6.80 -3.88
CA GLY A 53 -2.93 6.50 -3.14
C GLY A 53 -2.80 5.20 -2.35
N GLU A 54 -3.89 4.77 -1.72
CA GLU A 54 -3.95 3.55 -0.94
C GLU A 54 -5.18 2.73 -1.31
N VAL A 55 -5.09 1.41 -1.19
CA VAL A 55 -6.21 0.48 -1.37
C VAL A 55 -6.42 -0.32 -0.10
N GLN A 56 -7.66 -0.44 0.34
CA GLN A 56 -8.04 -1.27 1.47
C GLN A 56 -8.53 -2.62 0.95
N LEU A 57 -7.91 -3.70 1.42
CA LEU A 57 -8.20 -5.06 0.98
C LEU A 57 -8.51 -5.96 2.18
N GLY A 58 -9.50 -6.83 2.02
CA GLY A 58 -9.66 -8.03 2.82
C GLY A 58 -9.08 -9.23 2.08
N ILE A 59 -8.20 -10.01 2.69
CA ILE A 59 -7.55 -11.17 2.06
C ILE A 59 -7.69 -12.35 3.01
N CYS A 60 -8.32 -13.44 2.55
CA CYS A 60 -8.46 -14.66 3.34
C CYS A 60 -8.60 -15.89 2.45
N GLU A 61 -8.37 -17.05 3.04
CA GLU A 61 -8.70 -18.34 2.44
C GLU A 61 -10.04 -18.84 2.98
N LYS A 62 -10.95 -19.21 2.08
CA LYS A 62 -12.19 -19.92 2.42
C LYS A 62 -12.43 -21.08 1.47
N ARG A 63 -12.62 -22.28 2.03
CA ARG A 63 -12.90 -23.51 1.26
C ARG A 63 -11.88 -23.73 0.13
N ASN A 64 -10.59 -23.59 0.45
CA ASN A 64 -9.46 -23.70 -0.50
C ASN A 64 -9.51 -22.69 -1.66
N CYS A 65 -10.26 -21.60 -1.52
CA CYS A 65 -10.29 -20.49 -2.47
C CYS A 65 -9.71 -19.25 -1.81
N LEU A 66 -8.93 -18.48 -2.56
CA LEU A 66 -8.48 -17.17 -2.13
C LEU A 66 -9.61 -16.15 -2.38
N GLU A 67 -10.10 -15.54 -1.32
CA GLU A 67 -11.07 -14.44 -1.38
C GLU A 67 -10.34 -13.12 -1.15
N VAL A 68 -10.46 -12.22 -2.13
CA VAL A 68 -9.92 -10.87 -2.07
C VAL A 68 -11.09 -9.88 -2.10
N GLU A 69 -11.44 -9.35 -0.94
CA GLU A 69 -12.38 -8.24 -0.83
C GLU A 69 -11.69 -6.93 -1.18
N VAL A 70 -12.06 -6.34 -2.31
CA VAL A 70 -11.68 -4.98 -2.64
C VAL A 70 -12.68 -4.05 -1.96
N ILE A 71 -12.27 -3.43 -0.84
CA ILE A 71 -13.17 -2.62 -0.01
C ILE A 71 -13.29 -1.21 -0.60
N ARG A 72 -12.16 -0.48 -0.68
CA ARG A 72 -12.10 0.89 -1.22
C ARG A 72 -10.69 1.28 -1.63
N ALA A 73 -10.55 2.39 -2.34
CA ALA A 73 -9.29 3.11 -2.45
C ALA A 73 -9.47 4.56 -1.99
N ARG A 74 -8.38 5.22 -1.61
CA ARG A 74 -8.39 6.64 -1.20
C ARG A 74 -7.15 7.38 -1.69
N GLY A 75 -7.28 8.69 -1.84
CA GLY A 75 -6.16 9.58 -2.17
C GLY A 75 -5.51 9.23 -3.51
N LEU A 76 -6.27 8.69 -4.47
CA LEU A 76 -5.75 8.42 -5.81
C LEU A 76 -5.31 9.73 -6.48
N LEU A 77 -4.17 9.73 -7.16
CA LEU A 77 -3.68 10.94 -7.82
C LEU A 77 -4.39 11.17 -9.16
N PRO A 78 -4.90 12.39 -9.42
CA PRO A 78 -5.51 12.71 -10.70
C PRO A 78 -4.45 12.83 -11.79
N LYS A 79 -4.89 12.64 -13.04
CA LYS A 79 -4.07 12.94 -14.21
C LYS A 79 -3.74 14.44 -14.22
N ALA A 80 -2.45 14.77 -14.38
CA ALA A 80 -1.99 16.15 -14.47
C ALA A 80 -2.79 16.93 -15.52
N ASN A 81 -3.18 18.15 -15.18
CA ASN A 81 -3.95 19.08 -16.03
C ASN A 81 -5.36 18.62 -16.43
N SER A 82 -5.89 17.54 -15.85
CA SER A 82 -7.29 17.13 -16.04
C SER A 82 -8.19 17.70 -14.94
N LYS A 83 -9.28 18.37 -15.35
CA LYS A 83 -10.38 18.75 -14.44
C LYS A 83 -11.43 17.64 -14.30
N VAL A 84 -11.34 16.59 -15.11
CA VAL A 84 -12.28 15.46 -15.12
C VAL A 84 -11.79 14.41 -14.13
N LEU A 85 -12.67 13.96 -13.23
CA LEU A 85 -12.39 12.83 -12.35
C LEU A 85 -12.47 11.50 -13.12
N PRO A 86 -11.59 10.52 -12.81
CA PRO A 86 -11.60 9.22 -13.44
C PRO A 86 -12.79 8.39 -12.95
N THR A 87 -13.19 7.42 -13.77
CA THR A 87 -14.05 6.30 -13.37
C THR A 87 -13.14 5.10 -13.06
N PRO A 88 -12.70 4.91 -11.80
CA PRO A 88 -11.66 3.91 -11.49
C PRO A 88 -12.23 2.50 -11.34
N TYR A 89 -11.41 1.50 -11.64
CA TYR A 89 -11.62 0.10 -11.28
C TYR A 89 -10.31 -0.54 -10.88
N ILE A 90 -10.40 -1.62 -10.10
CA ILE A 90 -9.24 -2.34 -9.60
C ILE A 90 -9.17 -3.70 -10.27
N LYS A 91 -7.98 -4.11 -10.67
CA LYS A 91 -7.71 -5.44 -11.19
C LYS A 91 -6.73 -6.15 -10.28
N VAL A 92 -7.09 -7.37 -9.88
CA VAL A 92 -6.27 -8.26 -9.05
C VAL A 92 -5.76 -9.37 -9.94
N TYR A 93 -4.45 -9.59 -9.91
CA TYR A 93 -3.74 -10.63 -10.64
C TYR A 93 -3.10 -11.59 -9.63
N LEU A 94 -3.26 -12.88 -9.86
CA LEU A 94 -2.55 -13.92 -9.14
C LEU A 94 -1.36 -14.38 -10.00
N LEU A 95 -0.15 -14.26 -9.45
CA LEU A 95 1.11 -14.47 -10.15
C LEU A 95 1.87 -15.64 -9.54
N ASP A 96 2.21 -16.63 -10.36
CA ASP A 96 3.18 -17.69 -10.07
C ASP A 96 4.51 -17.29 -10.74
N GLY A 97 5.44 -16.75 -9.94
CA GLY A 97 6.62 -16.07 -10.45
C GLY A 97 6.26 -14.89 -11.36
N ARG A 98 6.62 -14.98 -12.65
CA ARG A 98 6.30 -13.96 -13.67
C ARG A 98 5.01 -14.25 -14.44
N ARG A 99 4.40 -15.41 -14.22
CA ARG A 99 3.23 -15.87 -14.97
C ARG A 99 1.95 -15.47 -14.26
N CYS A 100 1.10 -14.72 -14.93
CA CYS A 100 -0.27 -14.48 -14.47
C CYS A 100 -1.10 -15.75 -14.68
N ILE A 101 -1.45 -16.43 -13.59
CA ILE A 101 -2.29 -17.64 -13.63
C ILE A 101 -3.78 -17.31 -13.56
N ALA A 102 -4.15 -16.20 -12.92
CA ALA A 102 -5.54 -15.75 -12.84
C ALA A 102 -5.64 -14.23 -12.71
N LYS A 103 -6.77 -13.67 -13.13
CA LYS A 103 -7.09 -12.26 -12.95
C LYS A 103 -8.58 -12.03 -12.76
N ARG A 104 -8.94 -11.10 -11.88
CA ARG A 104 -10.31 -10.62 -11.64
C ARG A 104 -10.28 -9.11 -11.54
N LYS A 105 -11.43 -8.46 -11.71
CA LYS A 105 -11.55 -7.00 -11.61
C LYS A 105 -12.85 -6.61 -10.95
N THR A 106 -12.85 -5.45 -10.31
CA THR A 106 -14.06 -4.85 -9.79
C THR A 106 -14.96 -4.30 -10.89
N VAL A 107 -16.19 -3.95 -10.52
CA VAL A 107 -17.00 -3.01 -11.30
C VAL A 107 -16.34 -1.62 -11.36
N LEU A 108 -16.79 -0.80 -12.29
CA LEU A 108 -16.37 0.59 -12.41
C LEU A 108 -17.02 1.44 -11.31
N ALA A 109 -16.23 2.22 -10.58
CA ALA A 109 -16.73 3.22 -9.64
C ALA A 109 -16.99 4.55 -10.35
N ARG A 110 -17.98 5.32 -9.88
CA ARG A 110 -18.41 6.56 -10.54
C ARG A 110 -17.49 7.73 -10.20
N ARG A 111 -16.79 8.25 -11.22
CA ARG A 111 -16.13 9.58 -11.26
C ARG A 111 -15.57 10.07 -9.91
N THR A 112 -14.55 9.40 -9.37
CA THR A 112 -14.01 9.65 -8.02
C THR A 112 -12.53 9.29 -7.91
N LEU A 113 -11.82 9.89 -6.95
CA LEU A 113 -10.47 9.51 -6.51
C LEU A 113 -10.49 8.68 -5.22
N ASP A 114 -11.66 8.47 -4.63
CA ASP A 114 -11.88 7.72 -3.38
C ASP A 114 -13.01 6.68 -3.58
N PRO A 115 -12.82 5.68 -4.47
CA PRO A 115 -13.87 4.73 -4.79
C PRO A 115 -14.15 3.74 -3.66
N LEU A 116 -15.44 3.45 -3.42
CA LEU A 116 -15.93 2.36 -2.58
C LEU A 116 -16.42 1.22 -3.48
N TYR A 117 -15.94 0.01 -3.24
CA TYR A 117 -16.28 -1.17 -4.04
C TYR A 117 -17.03 -2.24 -3.25
N GLN A 118 -16.53 -2.61 -2.05
CA GLN A 118 -17.08 -3.69 -1.21
C GLN A 118 -17.37 -4.97 -2.01
N GLN A 119 -16.40 -5.37 -2.83
CA GLN A 119 -16.56 -6.45 -3.80
C GLN A 119 -15.56 -7.57 -3.54
N VAL A 120 -16.07 -8.78 -3.30
CA VAL A 120 -15.25 -9.99 -3.17
C VAL A 120 -14.91 -10.56 -4.54
N LEU A 121 -13.62 -10.80 -4.78
CA LEU A 121 -13.09 -11.46 -5.95
C LEU A 121 -12.52 -12.82 -5.52
N THR A 122 -13.14 -13.90 -5.98
CA THR A 122 -12.74 -15.28 -5.64
C THR A 122 -11.82 -15.86 -6.71
N PHE A 123 -10.73 -16.49 -6.25
CA PHE A 123 -9.77 -17.25 -7.04
C PHE A 123 -9.80 -18.71 -6.57
N THR A 124 -9.90 -19.64 -7.53
CA THR A 124 -9.97 -21.10 -7.29
C THR A 124 -8.66 -21.80 -7.65
N GLU A 125 -7.71 -21.05 -8.18
CA GLU A 125 -6.38 -21.49 -8.55
C GLU A 125 -5.49 -21.68 -7.31
N ASP A 126 -4.45 -22.52 -7.42
CA ASP A 126 -3.47 -22.67 -6.34
C ASP A 126 -2.71 -21.35 -6.13
N PHE A 127 -2.85 -20.78 -4.93
CA PHE A 127 -2.27 -19.50 -4.56
C PHE A 127 -1.06 -19.64 -3.63
N ARG A 128 -0.63 -20.87 -3.33
CA ARG A 128 0.60 -21.11 -2.56
C ARG A 128 1.81 -20.60 -3.33
N HIS A 129 2.73 -19.94 -2.64
CA HIS A 129 3.94 -19.35 -3.24
C HIS A 129 3.66 -18.31 -4.34
N CYS A 130 2.42 -17.81 -4.41
CA CYS A 130 2.04 -16.80 -5.37
C CYS A 130 2.21 -15.38 -4.82
N CYS A 131 2.44 -14.45 -5.73
CA CYS A 131 2.31 -13.03 -5.47
C CYS A 131 0.96 -12.55 -5.99
N MET A 132 0.26 -11.75 -5.21
CA MET A 132 -0.91 -11.00 -5.66
C MET A 132 -0.49 -9.61 -6.11
N GLN A 133 -0.87 -9.21 -7.32
CA GLN A 133 -0.65 -7.85 -7.82
C GLN A 133 -1.99 -7.15 -8.00
N VAL A 134 -2.15 -6.00 -7.36
CA VAL A 134 -3.37 -5.18 -7.41
C VAL A 134 -3.06 -3.89 -8.14
N THR A 135 -3.79 -3.60 -9.21
CA THR A 135 -3.58 -2.41 -10.04
C THR A 135 -4.85 -1.58 -10.19
N VAL A 136 -4.75 -0.28 -9.92
CA VAL A 136 -5.84 0.68 -10.11
C VAL A 136 -5.73 1.31 -11.50
N TRP A 137 -6.85 1.37 -12.20
CA TRP A 137 -6.98 1.97 -13.54
C TRP A 137 -8.11 2.98 -13.56
N GLY A 138 -7.90 4.15 -14.15
CA GLY A 138 -8.89 5.20 -14.31
C GLY A 138 -9.30 5.42 -15.77
N ASN A 139 -10.60 5.54 -16.03
CA ASN A 139 -11.12 5.98 -17.33
C ASN A 139 -11.54 7.46 -17.22
N TYR A 140 -10.90 8.36 -17.97
CA TYR A 140 -11.21 9.81 -17.96
C TYR A 140 -12.20 10.21 -19.06
N SER A 141 -12.26 9.44 -20.14
CA SER A 141 -13.21 9.58 -21.24
C SER A 141 -13.49 8.21 -21.83
N SER A 142 -14.64 8.05 -22.50
CA SER A 142 -14.98 6.82 -23.23
C SER A 142 -14.00 6.53 -24.37
N MET A 143 -13.40 7.57 -24.96
CA MET A 143 -12.47 7.45 -26.08
C MET A 143 -10.99 7.41 -25.67
N GLU A 144 -10.69 7.68 -24.40
CA GLU A 144 -9.31 7.75 -23.91
C GLU A 144 -8.80 6.38 -23.47
N ARG A 145 -7.49 6.15 -23.67
CA ARG A 145 -6.80 4.99 -23.09
C ARG A 145 -6.91 5.03 -21.56
N LYS A 146 -6.96 3.84 -20.97
CA LYS A 146 -6.99 3.65 -19.52
C LYS A 146 -5.73 4.24 -18.91
N VAL A 147 -5.90 5.04 -17.88
CA VAL A 147 -4.80 5.66 -17.14
C VAL A 147 -4.43 4.76 -15.97
N PHE A 148 -3.14 4.45 -15.84
CA PHE A 148 -2.61 3.77 -14.68
C PHE A 148 -2.64 4.68 -13.46
N MET A 149 -3.14 4.19 -12.32
CA MET A 149 -3.30 4.97 -11.09
C MET A 149 -2.60 4.35 -9.88
N GLY A 150 -1.72 3.37 -10.11
CA GLY A 150 -0.92 2.75 -9.07
C GLY A 150 -1.06 1.23 -9.00
N VAL A 151 -0.02 0.61 -8.44
CA VAL A 151 0.09 -0.84 -8.26
C VAL A 151 0.68 -1.17 -6.91
N VAL A 152 0.24 -2.29 -6.35
CA VAL A 152 0.88 -2.94 -5.21
C VAL A 152 1.07 -4.42 -5.51
N GLN A 153 2.18 -4.98 -5.01
CA GLN A 153 2.45 -6.41 -5.00
C GLN A 153 2.49 -6.91 -3.56
N ILE A 154 1.91 -8.09 -3.32
CA ILE A 154 1.72 -8.68 -2.00
C ILE A 154 2.14 -10.15 -2.09
N LEU A 155 3.08 -10.58 -1.25
CA LEU A 155 3.44 -11.98 -1.14
C LEU A 155 2.43 -12.69 -0.24
N LEU A 156 1.72 -13.67 -0.80
CA LEU A 156 0.65 -14.34 -0.06
C LEU A 156 1.17 -15.24 1.07
N ASP A 157 2.39 -15.77 0.93
CA ASP A 157 3.07 -16.58 1.95
C ASP A 157 3.38 -15.79 3.24
N ASP A 158 3.43 -14.46 3.17
CA ASP A 158 3.71 -13.60 4.33
C ASP A 158 2.43 -13.17 5.07
N ILE A 159 1.27 -13.72 4.68
CA ILE A 159 -0.04 -13.42 5.27
C ILE A 159 -0.63 -14.70 5.87
N ASP A 160 -1.16 -14.62 7.09
CA ASP A 160 -1.98 -15.67 7.69
C ASP A 160 -3.39 -15.66 7.05
N LEU A 161 -3.53 -16.35 5.92
CA LEU A 161 -4.77 -16.39 5.14
C LEU A 161 -5.92 -17.10 5.87
N VAL A 162 -5.61 -17.96 6.85
CA VAL A 162 -6.62 -18.68 7.66
C VAL A 162 -7.32 -17.71 8.61
N LYS A 163 -6.56 -16.84 9.28
CA LYS A 163 -7.14 -15.75 10.08
C LYS A 163 -7.73 -14.66 9.19
N GLY A 164 -7.13 -14.46 8.02
CA GLY A 164 -7.43 -13.36 7.13
C GLY A 164 -6.88 -12.04 7.64
N VAL A 165 -6.79 -11.07 6.75
CA VAL A 165 -6.30 -9.72 7.03
C VAL A 165 -7.20 -8.69 6.36
N ILE A 166 -7.42 -7.56 7.03
CA ILE A 166 -8.03 -6.36 6.45
C ILE A 166 -7.10 -5.20 6.73
N ASP A 167 -6.45 -4.67 5.68
CA ASP A 167 -5.46 -3.59 5.85
C ASP A 167 -5.39 -2.66 4.63
N TRP A 168 -4.70 -1.55 4.82
CA TRP A 168 -4.33 -0.59 3.80
C TRP A 168 -3.00 -0.97 3.14
N TYR A 169 -2.97 -0.80 1.83
CA TYR A 169 -1.82 -1.05 0.99
C TYR A 169 -1.50 0.17 0.16
N ARG A 170 -0.26 0.66 0.24
CA ARG A 170 0.18 1.83 -0.53
C ARG A 170 0.36 1.46 -2.00
N LEU A 171 -0.16 2.28 -2.90
CA LEU A 171 -0.01 2.12 -4.34
C LEU A 171 1.24 2.85 -4.82
N PHE A 172 2.05 2.21 -5.65
CA PHE A 172 3.27 2.79 -6.19
C PHE A 172 3.28 2.79 -7.72
N HIS A 173 4.32 3.38 -8.31
CA HIS A 173 4.58 3.28 -9.74
C HIS A 173 5.10 1.89 -10.12
N HIS A 174 4.96 1.45 -11.38
CA HIS A 174 5.47 0.14 -11.80
C HIS A 174 6.98 -0.03 -11.60
N SER A 175 7.75 1.06 -11.71
CA SER A 175 9.19 1.09 -11.47
C SER A 175 9.60 0.82 -10.03
N SER A 176 8.65 0.93 -9.09
CA SER A 176 8.84 0.73 -7.66
C SER A 176 8.70 -0.74 -7.22
N LEU A 177 8.20 -1.60 -8.12
CA LEU A 177 7.98 -3.01 -7.84
C LEU A 177 9.30 -3.78 -7.86
N ILE A 178 9.45 -4.76 -6.96
CA ILE A 178 10.60 -5.65 -6.94
C ILE A 178 10.48 -6.61 -8.13
N ASN A 179 11.47 -6.59 -9.04
CA ASN A 179 11.47 -7.49 -10.20
C ASN A 179 11.99 -8.91 -9.89
N SER A 180 12.19 -9.22 -8.61
CA SER A 180 12.74 -10.48 -8.11
C SER A 180 11.62 -11.40 -7.62
N LEU A 181 11.02 -12.15 -8.53
CA LEU A 181 10.23 -13.36 -8.23
C LEU A 181 10.87 -14.58 -8.89
N THR A 182 12.21 -14.60 -8.97
CA THR A 182 12.98 -15.77 -9.33
C THR A 182 13.10 -16.68 -8.10
N ARG A 183 12.52 -17.88 -8.21
CA ARG A 183 12.68 -19.01 -7.27
C ARG A 183 14.15 -19.35 -6.94
N ASN A 184 15.13 -18.80 -7.68
CA ASN A 184 16.56 -19.02 -7.49
C ASN A 184 17.28 -17.99 -6.60
N ASP A 185 16.68 -16.85 -6.22
CA ASP A 185 17.42 -15.83 -5.45
C ASP A 185 17.20 -15.88 -3.93
N ARG A 186 16.40 -16.83 -3.43
CA ARG A 186 16.30 -17.05 -1.97
C ARG A 186 17.54 -17.75 -1.39
N SER A 187 18.41 -18.36 -2.22
CA SER A 187 19.70 -18.90 -1.76
C SER A 187 20.83 -17.87 -1.74
N SER A 188 20.67 -16.72 -2.41
CA SER A 188 21.72 -15.69 -2.52
C SER A 188 21.60 -14.57 -1.48
N PHE A 189 20.47 -14.43 -0.76
CA PHE A 189 20.34 -13.42 0.31
C PHE A 189 20.78 -13.91 1.70
N LEU A 190 20.83 -15.23 1.94
CA LEU A 190 21.32 -15.80 3.22
C LEU A 190 22.78 -16.28 3.15
N SER A 191 23.46 -16.08 2.01
CA SER A 191 24.84 -16.54 1.80
C SER A 191 25.88 -15.41 1.74
N LEU A 192 25.49 -14.16 2.03
CA LEU A 192 26.44 -13.03 2.03
C LEU A 192 26.98 -12.64 3.42
N ASP A 193 26.55 -13.28 4.50
CA ASP A 193 27.09 -13.07 5.87
C ASP A 193 28.00 -14.22 6.33
N SER A 194 28.82 -14.74 5.44
CA SER A 194 29.96 -15.57 5.79
C SER A 194 31.05 -15.34 4.77
N PHE A 195 31.88 -14.32 5.00
CA PHE A 195 33.33 -14.27 4.78
C PHE A 195 33.78 -12.81 4.98
N GLY A 196 34.52 -12.57 6.07
CA GLY A 196 35.20 -11.30 6.33
C GLY A 196 35.09 -10.87 7.78
#